data_AF-A0A7C6EI19-F1
#
_entry.id   AF-A0A7C6EI19-F1
#
_cell.length_a   1.000
_cell.length_b   1.000
_cell.length_c   1.000
_cell.angle_alpha   90.00
_cell.angle_beta   90.00
_cell.angle_gamma   90.00
#
_symmetry.space_group_name_H-M   'P 1'
#
loop_
_entity.id
_entity.type
_entity.pdbx_description
1 polymer ?
#
loop_
_entity_poly.entity_id
_entity_poly.type
_entity_poly.pdbx_seq_one_letter_code
_entity_poly.pdbx_strand_id
1 'polypeptide(L)' 'EGSGKAIIATARKLLGIIYLTLKNRWVFEDFPNFVLKTT' A
#
# COMPACT_ATOMS: atom_id res chain seq x y z
N GLU A 1 -20.66 1.30 16.43
CA GLU A 1 -20.62 1.82 15.05
C GLU A 1 -19.29 2.55 14.81
N GLY A 2 -18.43 2.06 13.91
CA GLY A 2 -17.09 2.65 13.70
C GLY A 2 -16.16 1.81 12.82
N SER A 3 -16.32 0.48 12.88
CA SER A 3 -15.53 -0.48 12.08
C SER A 3 -15.65 -0.24 10.57
N GLY A 4 -16.86 0.02 10.05
CA GLY A 4 -17.05 0.28 8.61
C GLY A 4 -16.26 1.48 8.08
N LYS A 5 -16.22 2.59 8.83
CA LYS A 5 -15.43 3.77 8.45
C LYS A 5 -13.93 3.46 8.46
N ALA A 6 -13.45 2.69 9.43
CA ALA A 6 -12.05 2.26 9.51
C ALA A 6 -11.68 1.34 8.33
N ILE A 7 -12.51 0.36 7.99
CA ILE A 7 -12.31 -0.54 6.85
C ILE A 7 -12.17 0.26 5.55
N ILE A 8 -13.10 1.19 5.30
CA ILE A 8 -13.07 1.99 4.08
C ILE A 8 -11.82 2.90 4.04
N ALA A 9 -11.41 3.49 5.18
CA ALA A 9 -10.20 4.28 5.26
C ALA A 9 -8.94 3.45 4.95
N THR A 10 -8.86 2.22 5.47
CA THR A 10 -7.77 1.28 5.21
C THR A 10 -7.72 0.89 3.74
N ALA A 11 -8.87 0.55 3.14
CA ALA A 11 -8.94 0.20 1.72
C ALA A 11 -8.44 1.34 0.80
N ARG A 12 -8.84 2.58 1.10
CA ARG A 12 -8.36 3.76 0.35
C ARG A 12 -6.85 3.96 0.44
N LYS A 13 -6.27 3.79 1.64
CA LYS A 13 -4.82 3.87 1.85
C LYS A 13 -4.08 2.79 1.05
N LEU A 14 -4.56 1.55 1.12
CA LEU A 14 -3.95 0.42 0.40
C LEU A 14 -4.00 0.64 -1.12
N LEU A 15 -5.13 1.11 -1.66
CA LEU A 15 -5.24 1.42 -3.09
C LEU A 15 -4.23 2.49 -3.55
N GLY A 16 -4.00 3.52 -2.73
CA GLY A 16 -2.97 4.52 -2.98
C GLY A 16 -1.56 3.93 -3.05
N ILE A 17 -1.23 3.00 -2.13
CA ILE A 17 0.06 2.30 -2.13
C ILE A 17 0.22 1.48 -3.41
N ILE A 18 -0.81 0.73 -3.83
CA ILE A 18 -0.79 -0.06 -5.07
C ILE A 18 -0.56 0.85 -6.29
N TYR A 19 -1.27 1.98 -6.37
CA TYR A 19 -1.12 2.94 -7.46
C TYR A 19 0.33 3.46 -7.57
N LEU A 20 0.92 3.90 -6.45
CA LEU A 20 2.30 4.40 -6.42
C LEU A 20 3.30 3.31 -6.80
N THR A 21 3.05 2.07 -6.36
CA THR A 21 3.91 0.92 -6.68
C THR A 21 3.95 0.68 -8.18
N LEU A 22 2.79 0.64 -8.84
CA LEU A 22 2.69 0.45 -10.29
C LEU A 22 3.28 1.65 -11.07
N LYS A 23 2.93 2.88 -10.65
CA LYS A 23 3.38 4.11 -11.32
C LYS A 23 4.90 4.24 -11.33
N ASN A 24 5.54 3.95 -10.20
CA ASN A 24 6.98 4.11 -10.04
C ASN A 24 7.76 2.82 -10.38
N ARG A 25 7.07 1.76 -10.83
CA ARG A 25 7.65 0.43 -11.05
C ARG A 25 8.43 -0.09 -9.84
N TRP A 26 7.92 0.19 -8.64
CA TRP A 26 8.50 -0.30 -7.40
C TRP A 26 8.22 -1.79 -7.24
N VAL A 27 9.23 -2.51 -6.78
CA VAL A 27 9.11 -3.91 -6.36
C VAL A 27 9.56 -3.95 -4.91
N PHE A 28 8.70 -4.42 -4.02
CA PHE A 28 9.06 -4.61 -2.62
C PHE A 28 9.81 -5.93 -2.47
N GLU A 29 10.92 -5.89 -1.74
CA GLU A 29 11.59 -7.09 -1.23
C GLU A 29 10.91 -7.58 0.05
N ASP A 30 10.47 -6.63 0.90
CA ASP A 30 9.67 -6.87 2.10
C ASP A 30 8.58 -5.80 2.21
N PHE A 31 7.34 -6.17 1.93
CA PHE A 31 6.21 -5.24 1.94
C PHE A 31 5.80 -4.80 3.37
N PRO A 32 5.66 -5.70 4.37
CA PRO A 32 5.41 -5.29 5.76
C PRO A 32 6.40 -4.25 6.31
N ASN A 33 7.69 -4.37 5.97
CA ASN A 33 8.73 -3.44 6.41
C ASN A 33 9.02 -2.32 5.40
N PHE A 34 8.27 -2.23 4.30
CA PHE A 34 8.40 -1.21 3.27
C PHE A 34 9.80 -1.15 2.60
N VAL A 35 10.48 -2.29 2.48
CA VAL A 35 11.80 -2.39 1.85
C VAL A 35 11.64 -2.56 0.33
N LEU A 36 12.19 -1.62 -0.44
CA LEU A 36 12.21 -1.68 -1.90
C LEU A 36 13.41 -2.47 -2.39
N LYS A 37 13.20 -3.30 -3.41
CA LYS A 37 14.26 -3.96 -4.13
C LYS A 37 15.06 -2.91 -4.91
N THR A 38 16.31 -2.68 -4.51
CA THR A 38 17.28 -1.97 -5.35
C THR A 38 17.72 -2.90 -6.47
N THR A 39 17.62 -2.43 -7.71
CA THR A 39 18.08 -3.16 -8.91
C THR A 39 19.51 -2.77 -9.22
#